data_AF-A0A8H3CGZ7-F1
#
_entry.id   AF-A0A8H3CGZ7-F1
#
_cell.length_a   1.000
_cell.length_b   1.000
_cell.length_c   1.000
_cell.angle_alpha   90.00
_cell.angle_beta   90.00
_cell.angle_gamma   90.00
#
_symmetry.space_group_name_H-M   'P 1'
#
loop_
_entity.id
_entity.type
_entity.pdbx_description
1 polymer ?
#
loop_
_entity_poly.entity_id
_entity_poly.type
_entity_poly.pdbx_seq_one_letter_code
_entity_poly.pdbx_strand_id
1 'polypeptide(L)'
;MRGHSICVAKRLFPTAIKTPTCFSIRTFGTRKLMPTLAQLERAIYSGGQLDEELVHKFDPVYWYPATVGQVLNNTYKLVAKLGFGNSSTVWLAKDITRWSWLPTRYVALKISTSHTADPTDAAYHMHETYISKQILSKNPTHPGLQFLRTAIDEFQLPGQKGFHPVLVYEPMRESASTLLSRLGADREGN
;
A
#
# COMPACT_ATOMS: atom_id res chain seq x y z
N MET A 1 41.30 -54.06 26.62
CA MET A 1 42.25 -54.03 25.48
C MET A 1 41.50 -53.65 24.21
N ARG A 2 41.98 -52.59 23.54
CA ARG A 2 41.83 -52.22 22.12
C ARG A 2 40.41 -52.03 21.54
N GLY A 3 39.89 -50.82 21.72
CA GLY A 3 38.97 -50.20 20.76
C GLY A 3 39.70 -49.86 19.47
N HIS A 4 39.07 -50.15 18.33
CA HIS A 4 39.61 -49.82 17.02
C HIS A 4 39.26 -48.38 16.64
N SER A 5 40.33 -47.60 16.47
CA SER A 5 40.35 -46.27 15.91
C SER A 5 40.04 -46.34 14.41
N ILE A 6 39.10 -45.51 13.94
CA ILE A 6 38.88 -45.28 12.51
C ILE A 6 39.09 -43.78 12.28
N CYS A 7 40.30 -43.43 11.86
CA CYS A 7 40.64 -42.09 11.41
C CYS A 7 40.67 -42.02 9.89
N VAL A 8 39.77 -41.19 9.36
CA VAL A 8 40.02 -40.18 8.33
C VAL A 8 40.50 -40.68 6.96
N ALA A 9 39.58 -40.65 5.99
CA ALA A 9 39.93 -40.41 4.58
C ALA A 9 39.52 -38.97 4.21
N LYS A 10 40.54 -38.11 4.05
CA LYS A 10 40.45 -36.75 3.51
C LYS A 10 40.06 -36.83 2.03
N ARG A 11 38.90 -36.31 1.65
CA ARG A 11 38.65 -35.95 0.24
C ARG A 11 39.13 -34.53 0.01
N LEU A 12 40.13 -34.41 -0.86
CA LEU A 12 40.65 -33.16 -1.37
C LEU A 12 39.55 -32.43 -2.15
N PHE A 13 39.28 -31.18 -1.76
CA PHE A 13 38.59 -30.20 -2.59
C PHE A 13 39.66 -29.44 -3.40
N PRO A 14 39.61 -29.40 -4.74
CA PRO A 14 40.39 -28.45 -5.49
C PRO A 14 39.72 -27.07 -5.47
N THR A 15 40.52 -26.12 -4.99
CA THR A 15 40.38 -24.66 -5.06
C THR A 15 40.13 -24.15 -6.48
N ALA A 16 39.12 -23.29 -6.65
CA ALA A 16 39.12 -22.13 -7.56
C ALA A 16 37.81 -21.34 -7.43
N ILE A 17 37.72 -20.44 -6.44
CA ILE A 17 36.66 -19.42 -6.41
C ILE A 17 37.18 -18.25 -7.26
N LYS A 18 36.62 -18.11 -8.47
CA LYS A 18 36.78 -16.91 -9.29
C LYS A 18 36.08 -15.75 -8.58
N THR A 19 36.79 -14.66 -8.38
CA THR A 19 36.25 -13.39 -7.91
C THR A 19 35.21 -12.87 -8.91
N PRO A 20 34.03 -12.40 -8.48
CA PRO A 20 33.16 -11.65 -9.36
C PRO A 20 33.80 -10.29 -9.61
N THR A 21 34.20 -10.06 -10.86
CA THR A 21 34.55 -8.76 -11.41
C THR A 21 33.42 -7.77 -11.16
N CYS A 22 33.76 -6.68 -10.47
CA CYS A 22 32.92 -5.51 -10.27
C CYS A 22 32.47 -4.94 -11.63
N PHE A 23 31.19 -5.09 -11.96
CA PHE A 23 30.58 -4.32 -13.03
C PHE A 23 30.20 -2.94 -12.47
N SER A 24 30.88 -1.91 -12.97
CA SER A 24 30.50 -0.51 -12.75
C SER A 24 29.11 -0.29 -13.33
N ILE A 25 28.10 -0.17 -12.47
CA ILE A 25 26.78 0.33 -12.86
C ILE A 25 26.96 1.82 -13.11
N ARG A 26 27.00 2.19 -14.40
CA ARG A 26 26.87 3.57 -14.83
C ARG A 26 25.51 4.08 -14.36
N THR A 27 25.51 4.99 -13.39
CA THR A 27 24.36 5.81 -13.04
C THR A 27 24.00 6.67 -14.25
N PHE A 28 23.01 6.25 -15.02
CA PHE A 28 22.34 7.15 -15.95
C PHE A 28 21.54 8.15 -15.11
N GLY A 29 22.07 9.37 -15.00
CA GLY A 29 21.33 10.49 -14.44
C GLY A 29 20.07 10.72 -15.25
N THR A 30 18.92 10.29 -14.72
CA THR A 30 17.62 10.64 -15.29
C THR A 30 17.40 12.13 -15.03
N ARG A 31 17.57 12.94 -16.07
CA ARG A 31 17.04 14.31 -16.07
C ARG A 31 15.55 14.18 -15.81
N LYS A 32 15.09 14.73 -14.67
CA LYS A 32 13.68 14.83 -14.32
C LYS A 32 12.98 15.66 -15.40
N LEU A 33 12.32 15.00 -16.34
CA LEU A 33 11.42 15.66 -17.28
C LEU A 33 10.09 15.84 -16.54
N MET A 34 9.69 17.08 -16.32
CA MET A 34 8.34 17.38 -15.85
C MET A 34 7.36 17.10 -17.00
N PRO A 35 6.35 16.22 -16.84
CA PRO A 35 5.35 16.03 -17.87
C PRO A 35 4.46 17.27 -17.95
N THR A 36 4.08 17.62 -19.18
CA THR A 36 3.14 18.71 -19.47
C THR A 36 1.71 18.33 -19.04
N LEU A 37 0.86 19.33 -18.76
CA LEU A 37 -0.55 19.10 -18.36
C LEU A 37 -1.31 18.18 -19.33
N ALA A 38 -1.04 18.29 -20.63
CA ALA A 38 -1.63 17.45 -21.66
C ALA A 38 -1.18 15.97 -21.60
N GLN A 39 0.00 15.68 -21.05
CA GLN A 39 0.47 14.31 -20.80
C GLN A 39 -0.18 13.73 -19.54
N LEU A 40 -0.46 14.58 -18.54
CA LEU A 40 -1.18 14.20 -17.34
C LEU A 40 -2.64 13.82 -17.66
N GLU A 41 -3.33 14.63 -18.46
CA GLU A 41 -4.70 14.36 -18.90
C GLU A 41 -4.82 13.05 -19.70
N ARG A 42 -3.83 12.76 -20.55
CA ARG A 42 -3.79 11.53 -21.35
C ARG A 42 -3.55 10.27 -20.51
N ALA A 43 -2.76 10.38 -19.44
CA ALA A 43 -2.53 9.31 -18.47
C ALA A 43 -3.75 9.05 -17.56
N ILE A 44 -4.59 10.06 -17.34
CA ILE A 44 -5.83 9.91 -16.57
C ILE A 44 -6.90 9.14 -17.37
N TYR A 45 -6.93 9.29 -18.70
CA TYR A 45 -7.95 8.68 -19.57
C TYR A 45 -7.56 7.36 -20.25
N SER A 46 -6.27 7.04 -20.30
CA SER A 46 -5.78 5.77 -20.86
C SER A 46 -5.48 4.85 -19.69
N GLY A 47 -6.14 3.68 -19.59
CA GLY A 47 -6.00 2.69 -18.51
C GLY A 47 -4.62 2.04 -18.34
N GLY A 48 -3.52 2.80 -18.53
CA GLY A 48 -2.20 2.49 -18.02
C GLY A 48 -2.10 2.94 -16.57
N GLN A 49 -1.38 2.16 -15.75
CA GLN A 49 -1.20 2.39 -14.33
C GLN A 49 -0.94 3.87 -14.01
N LEU A 50 -1.94 4.54 -13.40
CA LEU A 50 -1.73 5.79 -12.70
C LEU A 50 -0.92 5.47 -11.45
N ASP A 51 0.38 5.59 -11.61
CA ASP A 51 1.35 5.27 -10.57
C ASP A 51 1.55 6.47 -9.63
N GLU A 52 1.84 6.19 -8.37
CA GLU A 52 2.10 7.20 -7.34
C GLU A 52 3.25 8.16 -7.74
N GLU A 53 4.08 7.74 -8.70
CA GLU A 53 5.25 8.43 -9.25
C GLU A 53 4.96 9.82 -9.86
N LEU A 54 3.71 10.14 -10.19
CA LEU A 54 3.31 11.45 -10.73
C LEU A 54 2.98 12.49 -9.65
N VAL A 55 2.91 12.10 -8.37
CA VAL A 55 2.66 13.04 -7.28
C VAL A 55 3.92 13.87 -7.02
N HIS A 56 3.79 15.20 -7.03
CA HIS A 56 4.88 16.09 -6.66
C HIS A 56 5.40 15.72 -5.25
N LYS A 57 6.69 15.36 -5.16
CA LYS A 57 7.37 14.81 -3.96
C LYS A 57 7.18 13.30 -3.71
N PHE A 58 6.86 12.51 -4.72
CA PHE A 58 6.97 11.06 -4.62
C PHE A 58 8.43 10.66 -4.33
N ASP A 59 8.67 10.17 -3.11
CA ASP A 59 9.90 9.48 -2.74
C ASP A 59 9.50 8.06 -2.30
N PRO A 60 9.79 7.03 -3.12
CA PRO A 60 9.33 5.66 -2.89
C PRO A 60 9.77 5.09 -1.54
N VAL A 61 10.77 5.68 -0.90
CA VAL A 61 11.28 5.29 0.41
C VAL A 61 10.23 5.47 1.52
N TYR A 62 9.29 6.41 1.36
CA TYR A 62 8.21 6.69 2.32
C TYR A 62 6.87 6.04 1.95
N TRP A 63 6.79 5.36 0.81
CA TRP A 63 5.60 4.65 0.36
C TRP A 63 5.73 3.16 0.65
N TYR A 64 4.60 2.52 0.97
CA TYR A 64 4.60 1.08 1.19
C TYR A 64 4.49 0.37 -0.16
N PRO A 65 5.44 -0.51 -0.54
CA PRO A 65 5.43 -1.19 -1.83
C PRO A 65 4.43 -2.36 -1.85
N ALA A 66 3.14 -2.04 -1.79
CA ALA A 66 2.05 -3.00 -1.80
C ALA A 66 1.95 -3.74 -3.14
N THR A 67 1.70 -5.05 -3.08
CA THR A 67 1.52 -5.89 -4.29
C THR A 67 0.21 -6.68 -4.23
N VAL A 68 -0.41 -6.87 -5.40
CA VAL A 68 -1.63 -7.71 -5.50
C VAL A 68 -1.29 -9.14 -5.04
N GLY A 69 -2.17 -9.71 -4.21
CA GLY A 69 -2.00 -11.04 -3.64
C GLY A 69 -1.22 -11.08 -2.33
N GLN A 70 -0.55 -9.98 -1.94
CA GLN A 70 0.13 -9.86 -0.67
C GLN A 70 -0.85 -9.94 0.51
N VAL A 71 -0.45 -10.61 1.59
CA VAL A 71 -1.23 -10.68 2.83
C VAL A 71 -0.65 -9.71 3.84
N LEU A 72 -1.47 -8.78 4.31
CA LEU A 72 -1.16 -7.78 5.32
C LEU A 72 -1.77 -8.16 6.66
N ASN A 73 -1.02 -7.93 7.74
CA ASN A 73 -1.42 -8.26 9.13
C ASN A 73 -1.89 -9.71 9.32
N ASN A 74 -1.45 -10.64 8.46
CA ASN A 74 -1.90 -12.04 8.44
C ASN A 74 -3.42 -12.25 8.23
N THR A 75 -4.18 -11.20 7.91
CA THR A 75 -5.64 -11.22 7.87
C THR A 75 -6.23 -10.66 6.57
N TYR A 76 -5.52 -9.79 5.85
CA TYR A 76 -6.04 -9.09 4.68
C TYR A 76 -5.22 -9.37 3.43
N LYS A 77 -5.79 -10.08 2.46
CA LYS A 77 -5.14 -10.34 1.17
C LYS A 77 -5.50 -9.25 0.17
N LEU A 78 -4.50 -8.51 -0.33
CA LEU A 78 -4.69 -7.47 -1.34
C LEU A 78 -5.22 -8.05 -2.66
N VAL A 79 -6.24 -7.40 -3.23
CA VAL A 79 -6.95 -7.83 -4.45
C VAL A 79 -6.72 -6.84 -5.58
N ALA A 80 -6.93 -5.56 -5.33
CA ALA A 80 -6.79 -4.50 -6.34
C ALA A 80 -6.49 -3.16 -5.67
N LYS A 81 -5.78 -2.28 -6.36
CA LYS A 81 -5.63 -0.89 -5.94
C LYS A 81 -6.90 -0.12 -6.31
N LEU A 82 -7.51 0.55 -5.35
CA LEU A 82 -8.73 1.37 -5.54
C LEU A 82 -8.41 2.82 -5.86
N GLY A 83 -7.27 3.33 -5.37
CA GLY A 83 -6.85 4.69 -5.62
C GLY A 83 -5.59 5.07 -4.83
N PHE A 84 -5.17 6.32 -5.00
CA PHE A 84 -4.06 6.93 -4.27
C PHE A 84 -4.36 8.41 -4.05
N GLY A 85 -3.73 8.99 -3.04
CA GLY A 85 -3.77 10.42 -2.74
C GLY A 85 -2.36 10.97 -2.52
N ASN A 86 -2.26 12.10 -1.84
CA ASN A 86 -0.96 12.76 -1.60
C ASN A 86 -0.07 12.01 -0.59
N SER A 87 -0.67 11.26 0.34
CA SER A 87 0.03 10.63 1.48
C SER A 87 -0.51 9.23 1.82
N SER A 88 -1.25 8.61 0.90
CA SER A 88 -1.76 7.26 1.12
C SER A 88 -2.18 6.58 -0.18
N THR A 89 -2.21 5.25 -0.16
CA THR A 89 -2.87 4.42 -1.16
C THR A 89 -4.06 3.69 -0.55
N VAL A 90 -5.06 3.43 -1.37
CA VAL A 90 -6.25 2.68 -0.97
C VAL A 90 -6.33 1.42 -1.79
N TRP A 91 -6.50 0.29 -1.10
CA TRP A 91 -6.54 -1.03 -1.69
C TRP A 91 -7.80 -1.78 -1.28
N LEU A 92 -8.37 -2.53 -2.21
CA LEU A 92 -9.35 -3.57 -1.92
C LEU A 92 -8.61 -4.79 -1.40
N ALA A 93 -9.03 -5.32 -0.26
CA ALA A 93 -8.52 -6.57 0.27
C ALA A 93 -9.66 -7.52 0.64
N LYS A 94 -9.35 -8.82 0.61
CA LYS A 94 -10.19 -9.90 1.11
C LYS A 94 -9.77 -10.23 2.54
N ASP A 95 -10.73 -10.27 3.45
CA ASP A 95 -10.56 -10.80 4.80
C ASP A 95 -10.46 -12.33 4.71
N ILE A 96 -9.29 -12.86 5.04
CA ILE A 96 -8.97 -14.31 4.98
C ILE A 96 -9.17 -15.03 6.31
N THR A 97 -9.60 -14.32 7.36
CA THR A 97 -9.86 -14.92 8.68
C THR A 97 -11.19 -15.66 8.74
N ARG A 98 -12.08 -15.39 7.78
CA ARG A 98 -13.39 -16.02 7.73
C ARG A 98 -13.32 -17.45 7.23
N TRP A 99 -14.11 -18.30 7.87
CA TRP A 99 -14.32 -19.68 7.47
C TRP A 99 -14.86 -19.78 6.04
N SER A 100 -14.50 -20.86 5.33
CA SER A 100 -14.83 -21.07 3.92
C SER A 100 -16.33 -21.13 3.61
N TRP A 101 -17.17 -21.48 4.60
CA TRP A 101 -18.62 -21.53 4.45
C TRP A 101 -19.32 -20.18 4.69
N LEU A 102 -18.59 -19.16 5.17
CA LEU A 102 -19.14 -17.81 5.31
C LEU A 102 -18.94 -17.01 4.01
N PRO A 103 -19.82 -16.05 3.72
CA PRO A 103 -19.62 -15.12 2.61
C PRO A 103 -18.25 -14.44 2.70
N THR A 104 -17.59 -14.31 1.55
CA THR A 104 -16.33 -13.58 1.45
C THR A 104 -16.56 -12.13 1.85
N ARG A 105 -15.77 -11.63 2.80
CA ARG A 105 -15.79 -10.22 3.21
C ARG A 105 -14.66 -9.47 2.52
N TYR A 106 -15.00 -8.34 1.92
CA TYR A 106 -14.05 -7.38 1.37
C TYR A 106 -13.97 -6.15 2.25
N VAL A 107 -12.79 -5.54 2.27
CA VAL A 107 -12.47 -4.32 3.03
C VAL A 107 -11.63 -3.39 2.17
N ALA A 108 -11.66 -2.09 2.49
CA ALA A 108 -10.79 -1.09 1.89
C ALA A 108 -9.68 -0.72 2.88
N LEU A 109 -8.42 -1.00 2.53
CA LEU A 109 -7.23 -0.67 3.32
C LEU A 109 -6.65 0.65 2.81
N LYS A 110 -6.62 1.65 3.67
CA LYS A 110 -5.88 2.90 3.43
C LYS A 110 -4.50 2.74 4.06
N ILE A 111 -3.47 2.59 3.23
CA ILE A 111 -2.08 2.49 3.65
C ILE A 111 -1.47 3.87 3.53
N SER A 112 -1.11 4.47 4.67
CA SER A 112 -0.51 5.79 4.71
C SER A 112 0.99 5.72 4.46
N THR A 113 1.57 6.80 3.95
CA THR A 113 3.03 6.94 3.87
C THR A 113 3.63 6.80 5.27
N SER A 114 4.84 6.25 5.35
CA SER A 114 5.55 6.29 6.61
C SER A 114 5.91 7.73 6.94
N HIS A 115 6.03 8.03 8.23
CA HIS A 115 6.36 9.37 8.70
C HIS A 115 7.52 9.95 7.87
N THR A 116 7.19 10.99 7.10
CA THR A 116 8.16 11.79 6.37
C THR A 116 9.09 12.46 7.38
N ALA A 117 10.20 13.00 6.91
CA ALA A 117 11.09 13.81 7.74
C ALA A 117 10.41 15.06 8.35
N ASP A 118 9.16 15.37 7.97
CA ASP A 118 8.39 16.52 8.42
C ASP A 118 7.38 16.11 9.53
N PRO A 119 7.46 16.69 10.73
CA PRO A 119 6.54 16.38 11.84
C PRO A 119 5.05 16.57 11.53
N THR A 120 4.71 17.38 10.51
CA THR A 120 3.33 17.73 10.17
C THR A 120 2.52 16.57 9.58
N ASP A 121 3.12 15.73 8.72
CA ASP A 121 2.43 14.57 8.12
C ASP A 121 2.16 13.48 9.16
N ALA A 122 3.08 13.30 10.12
CA ALA A 122 2.90 12.39 11.23
C ALA A 122 1.69 12.75 12.09
N ALA A 123 1.53 14.03 12.39
CA ALA A 123 0.39 14.55 13.12
C ALA A 123 -0.93 14.32 12.37
N TYR A 124 -0.94 14.42 11.04
CA TYR A 124 -2.15 14.24 10.22
C TYR A 124 -2.69 12.80 10.29
N HIS A 125 -1.84 11.78 10.17
CA HIS A 125 -2.28 10.39 10.24
C HIS A 125 -2.78 10.02 11.64
N MET A 126 -2.11 10.49 12.68
CA MET A 126 -2.59 10.32 14.06
C MET A 126 -3.93 11.03 14.29
N HIS A 127 -4.16 12.17 13.62
CA HIS A 127 -5.39 12.92 13.72
C HIS A 127 -6.59 12.15 13.17
N GLU A 128 -6.49 11.53 12.00
CA GLU A 128 -7.60 10.76 11.40
C GLU A 128 -8.05 9.60 12.31
N THR A 129 -7.09 8.81 12.81
CA THR A 129 -7.35 7.74 13.77
C THR A 129 -7.97 8.27 15.06
N TYR A 130 -7.42 9.36 15.60
CA TYR A 130 -7.92 10.00 16.81
C TYR A 130 -9.38 10.43 16.65
N ILE A 131 -9.72 11.12 15.57
CA ILE A 131 -11.09 11.56 15.29
C ILE A 131 -12.04 10.37 15.14
N SER A 132 -11.64 9.30 14.44
CA SER A 132 -12.46 8.09 14.32
C SER A 132 -12.78 7.48 15.69
N LYS A 133 -11.79 7.42 16.60
CA LYS A 133 -11.99 6.92 17.97
C LYS A 133 -12.87 7.86 18.81
N GLN A 134 -12.74 9.17 18.64
CA GLN A 134 -13.62 10.13 19.33
C GLN A 134 -15.07 9.98 18.88
N ILE A 135 -15.32 9.85 17.58
CA ILE A 135 -16.67 9.63 17.03
C ILE A 135 -17.29 8.35 17.62
N LEU A 136 -16.55 7.24 17.60
CA LEU A 136 -17.03 5.95 18.10
C LEU A 136 -17.27 5.94 19.62
N SER A 137 -16.51 6.72 20.40
CA SER A 137 -16.62 6.72 21.87
C SER A 137 -17.68 7.66 22.43
N LYS A 138 -18.00 8.77 21.74
CA LYS A 138 -18.89 9.81 22.30
C LYS A 138 -20.35 9.39 22.39
N ASN A 139 -20.91 8.77 21.36
CA ASN A 139 -22.28 8.26 21.39
C ASN A 139 -22.46 7.08 20.41
N PRO A 140 -22.15 5.85 20.85
CA PRO A 140 -22.24 4.65 20.01
C PRO A 140 -23.67 4.33 19.53
N THR A 141 -24.70 4.79 20.24
CA THR A 141 -26.11 4.50 19.91
C THR A 141 -26.75 5.57 19.03
N HIS A 142 -25.98 6.59 18.64
CA HIS A 142 -26.49 7.67 17.81
C HIS A 142 -26.93 7.14 16.43
N PRO A 143 -28.18 7.37 15.98
CA PRO A 143 -28.67 6.85 14.70
C PRO A 143 -27.92 7.39 13.49
N GLY A 144 -27.22 8.52 13.66
CA GLY A 144 -26.35 9.11 12.64
C GLY A 144 -25.01 8.39 12.45
N LEU A 145 -24.58 7.54 13.39
CA LEU A 145 -23.27 6.90 13.35
C LEU A 145 -23.10 5.99 12.12
N GLN A 146 -24.18 5.33 11.68
CA GLN A 146 -24.20 4.49 10.48
C GLN A 146 -23.88 5.25 9.17
N PHE A 147 -24.04 6.57 9.15
CA PHE A 147 -23.72 7.40 7.99
C PHE A 147 -22.29 7.95 8.04
N LEU A 148 -21.59 7.77 9.15
CA LEU A 148 -20.20 8.18 9.30
C LEU A 148 -19.29 7.01 8.93
N ARG A 149 -18.31 7.30 8.09
CA ARG A 149 -17.26 6.35 7.78
C ARG A 149 -16.22 6.37 8.90
N THR A 150 -16.19 5.33 9.72
CA THR A 150 -15.16 5.12 10.74
C THR A 150 -14.30 3.90 10.40
N ALA A 151 -13.05 3.90 10.86
CA ALA A 151 -12.18 2.73 10.68
C ALA A 151 -12.71 1.56 11.52
N ILE A 152 -12.79 0.37 10.91
CA ILE A 152 -13.24 -0.86 11.57
C ILE A 152 -12.09 -1.64 12.20
N ASP A 153 -10.86 -1.40 11.73
CA ASP A 153 -9.62 -2.02 12.23
C ASP A 153 -8.44 -1.08 11.90
N GLU A 154 -7.38 -1.19 12.68
CA GLU A 154 -6.15 -0.39 12.55
C GLU A 154 -4.91 -1.24 12.84
N PHE A 155 -3.86 -1.07 12.04
CA PHE A 155 -2.56 -1.68 12.30
C PHE A 155 -1.43 -0.89 11.65
N GLN A 156 -0.19 -1.33 11.87
CA GLN A 156 0.98 -0.70 11.29
C GLN A 156 1.82 -1.73 10.53
N LEU A 157 2.34 -1.34 9.38
CA LEU A 157 3.24 -2.18 8.58
C LEU A 157 4.67 -1.67 8.66
N PRO A 158 5.68 -2.55 8.82
CA PRO A 158 7.07 -2.13 8.72
C PRO A 158 7.41 -1.79 7.27
N GLY A 159 8.05 -0.63 7.07
CA GLY A 159 8.60 -0.16 5.80
C GLY A 159 10.10 0.10 5.88
N GLN A 160 10.67 0.63 4.80
CA GLN A 160 12.11 0.97 4.77
C GLN A 160 12.46 2.12 5.72
N LYS A 161 11.56 3.12 5.82
CA LYS A 161 11.70 4.27 6.73
C LYS A 161 10.55 4.35 7.71
N GLY A 162 10.53 3.45 8.67
CA GLY A 162 9.58 3.45 9.77
C GLY A 162 8.33 2.63 9.49
N PHE A 163 7.24 3.01 10.14
CA PHE A 163 5.98 2.27 10.07
C PHE A 163 4.96 3.02 9.22
N HIS A 164 4.15 2.25 8.49
CA HIS A 164 3.04 2.74 7.69
C HIS A 164 1.73 2.47 8.44
N PRO A 165 1.02 3.50 8.90
CA PRO A 165 -0.30 3.34 9.47
C PRO A 165 -1.28 2.82 8.42
N VAL A 166 -2.04 1.80 8.79
CA VAL A 166 -3.10 1.23 7.95
C VAL A 166 -4.43 1.34 8.67
N LEU A 167 -5.39 1.94 7.98
CA LEU A 167 -6.78 2.01 8.42
C LEU A 167 -7.65 1.15 7.53
N VAL A 168 -8.48 0.32 8.14
CA VAL A 168 -9.38 -0.59 7.44
C VAL A 168 -10.79 -0.01 7.49
N TYR A 169 -11.47 0.00 6.34
CA TYR A 169 -12.82 0.50 6.20
C TYR A 169 -13.72 -0.51 5.51
N GLU A 170 -15.03 -0.32 5.68
CA GLU A 170 -16.00 -0.90 4.76
C GLU A 170 -15.80 -0.33 3.35
N PRO A 171 -15.86 -1.17 2.29
CA PRO A 171 -15.77 -0.69 0.92
C PRO A 171 -16.94 0.23 0.59
N MET A 172 -16.64 1.37 -0.03
CA MET A 172 -17.64 2.32 -0.51
C MET A 172 -17.59 2.40 -2.04
N ARG A 173 -18.65 2.96 -2.63
CA ARG A 173 -18.68 3.30 -4.05
C ARG A 173 -17.81 4.54 -4.35
N GLU A 174 -17.75 4.87 -5.63
CA GLU A 174 -17.16 6.10 -6.14
C GLU A 174 -17.76 7.36 -5.46
N SER A 175 -17.01 8.45 -5.47
CA SER A 175 -17.49 9.71 -4.92
C SER A 175 -18.71 10.22 -5.69
N ALA A 176 -19.56 11.02 -5.03
CA ALA A 176 -20.70 11.65 -5.68
C ALA A 176 -20.29 12.47 -6.91
N SER A 177 -19.14 13.16 -6.85
CA SER A 177 -18.59 13.89 -8.01
C SER A 177 -18.30 12.97 -9.20
N THR A 178 -17.66 11.82 -8.96
CA THR A 178 -17.34 10.83 -10.02
C THR A 178 -18.61 10.27 -10.63
N LEU A 179 -19.59 9.94 -9.80
CA LEU A 179 -20.90 9.47 -10.25
C LEU A 179 -21.62 10.53 -11.10
N LEU A 180 -21.64 11.78 -10.65
CA LEU A 180 -22.28 12.88 -11.38
C LEU A 180 -21.61 13.14 -12.72
N SER A 181 -20.28 13.09 -12.80
CA SER A 181 -19.54 13.22 -14.06
C SER A 181 -19.94 12.14 -15.06
N ARG A 182 -20.13 10.89 -14.61
CA ARG A 182 -20.58 9.79 -15.46
C ARG A 182 -22.02 10.01 -15.97
N LEU A 183 -22.91 10.47 -15.11
CA LEU A 183 -24.30 10.74 -15.48
C LEU A 183 -24.45 11.98 -16.39
N GLY A 184 -23.52 12.94 -16.30
CA GLY A 184 -23.49 14.14 -17.14
C GLY A 184 -22.93 13.88 -18.54
N ALA A 185 -21.96 12.97 -18.67
CA ALA A 185 -21.35 12.62 -19.97
C ALA A 185 -22.35 12.01 -20.97
N ASP A 186 -23.43 11.39 -20.50
CA ASP A 186 -24.48 10.83 -21.36
C ASP A 186 -25.40 11.90 -22.00
N ARG A 187 -25.28 13.18 -21.62
CA ARG A 187 -26.20 14.25 -22.08
C ARG A 187 -25.67 15.11 -23.23
N GLU A 188 -24.40 15.05 -23.58
CA GLU A 188 -23.81 15.86 -24.67
C GLU A 188 -23.69 15.10 -26.01
N GLY A 189 -24.31 13.93 -26.12
CA GLY A 189 -24.26 13.06 -27.31
C GLY A 189 -25.44 13.16 -28.28
N ASN A 190 -26.23 14.23 -28.29
CA ASN A 190 -27.37 14.38 -29.22
C ASN A 190 -27.41 15.75 -29.91
#